data_AF-A0A845M095-F1
#
_entry.id   AF-A0A845M095-F1
#
_cell.length_a   1.000
_cell.length_b   1.000
_cell.length_c   1.000
_cell.angle_alpha   90.00
_cell.angle_beta   90.00
_cell.angle_gamma   90.00
#
_symmetry.space_group_name_H-M   'P 1'
#
loop_
_entity.id
_entity.type
_entity.pdbx_description
1 polymer ?
#
loop_
_entity_poly.entity_id
_entity_poly.type
_entity_poly.pdbx_seq_one_letter_code
_entity_poly.pdbx_strand_id
1 'polypeptide(L)'
;MTHPAPDSLRAGPRPWPRPPAAILHRDLDRPPEGARVTVAGLVLVRQRPGTAKGVVFITLEDETGIANVVVWRNVYERFRRAVVAGRALRVTGRLQRQSGVTHVVADRVEDISWMLDSLAQPPARGDGQG
;
A
#
# COMPACT_ATOMS: atom_id res chain seq x y z
N MET A 1 27.33 31.96 21.32
CA MET A 1 27.13 30.51 21.20
C MET A 1 26.01 30.29 20.20
N THR A 2 26.35 29.99 18.95
CA THR A 2 25.37 29.82 17.88
C THR A 2 25.10 28.33 17.72
N HIS A 3 23.86 27.91 17.93
CA HIS A 3 23.41 26.55 17.66
C HIS A 3 23.47 26.31 16.16
N PRO A 4 24.18 25.29 15.63
CA PRO A 4 24.10 24.98 14.22
C PRO A 4 22.70 24.42 13.91
N ALA A 5 22.09 24.90 12.82
CA ALA A 5 20.85 24.35 12.29
C ALA A 5 21.00 22.84 12.01
N PRO A 6 19.93 22.02 12.16
CA PRO A 6 20.01 20.61 11.84
C PRO A 6 20.42 20.42 10.38
N ASP A 7 21.51 19.67 10.24
CA ASP A 7 22.17 19.33 8.99
C ASP A 7 21.14 18.82 7.98
N SER A 8 21.00 19.56 6.88
CA SER A 8 20.11 19.20 5.79
C SER A 8 20.65 17.93 5.17
N LEU A 9 20.04 16.78 5.50
CA LEU A 9 20.38 15.48 4.91
C LEU A 9 20.26 15.59 3.38
N ARG A 10 21.40 15.87 2.73
CA ARG A 10 21.62 15.71 1.29
C ARG A 10 21.54 14.21 0.98
N ALA A 11 20.33 13.69 0.89
CA ALA A 11 20.11 12.37 0.33
C ALA A 11 20.10 12.51 -1.20
N GLY A 12 21.07 11.90 -1.88
CA GLY A 12 20.94 11.59 -3.30
C GLY A 12 19.65 10.79 -3.57
N PRO A 13 19.27 10.53 -4.83
CA PRO A 13 18.00 9.87 -5.16
C PRO A 13 17.91 8.54 -4.39
N ARG A 14 17.06 8.50 -3.36
CA ARG A 14 16.94 7.32 -2.51
C ARG A 14 16.38 6.19 -3.38
N PRO A 15 16.93 4.97 -3.32
CA PRO A 15 16.19 3.81 -3.81
C PRO A 15 14.85 3.76 -3.09
N TRP A 16 13.78 3.40 -3.81
CA TRP A 16 12.48 3.20 -3.18
C TRP A 16 12.54 2.01 -2.20
N PRO A 17 11.67 1.97 -1.17
CA PRO A 17 11.58 0.85 -0.24
C PRO A 17 11.38 -0.47 -1.00
N ARG A 18 12.12 -1.50 -0.59
CA ARG A 18 11.97 -2.85 -1.15
C ARG A 18 11.02 -3.68 -0.29
N PRO A 19 10.25 -4.61 -0.89
CA PRO A 19 9.44 -5.54 -0.13
C PRO A 19 10.25 -6.22 0.99
N PRO A 20 9.69 -6.34 2.21
CA PRO A 20 8.29 -6.09 2.56
C PRO A 20 7.95 -4.65 2.97
N ALA A 21 8.89 -3.70 2.90
CA ALA A 21 8.64 -2.31 3.24
C ALA A 21 7.77 -1.63 2.17
N ALA A 22 6.73 -0.92 2.61
CA ALA A 22 5.79 -0.26 1.71
C ALA A 22 6.40 1.06 1.16
N ILE A 23 6.22 1.30 -0.14
CA ILE A 23 6.44 2.60 -0.77
C ILE A 23 5.21 3.49 -0.53
N LEU A 24 5.42 4.79 -0.35
CA LEU A 24 4.34 5.77 -0.34
C LEU A 24 3.61 5.77 -1.69
N HIS A 25 2.28 5.89 -1.68
CA HIS A 25 1.50 5.86 -2.92
C HIS A 25 1.91 6.97 -3.91
N ARG A 26 2.23 8.18 -3.42
CA ARG A 26 2.71 9.28 -4.27
C ARG A 26 4.03 9.01 -5.01
N ASP A 27 4.83 8.06 -4.52
CA ASP A 27 6.17 7.77 -5.03
C ASP A 27 6.17 6.57 -6.00
N LEU A 28 5.00 6.05 -6.39
CA LEU A 28 4.88 4.88 -7.30
C LEU A 28 5.37 5.14 -8.72
N ASP A 29 5.59 6.40 -9.10
CA ASP A 29 6.18 6.79 -10.37
C ASP A 29 7.70 6.57 -10.41
N ARG A 30 8.38 6.55 -9.26
CA ARG A 30 9.86 6.45 -9.16
C ARG A 30 10.45 5.10 -9.57
N PRO A 31 9.93 3.94 -9.13
CA PRO A 31 10.53 2.65 -9.49
C PRO A 31 10.34 2.35 -10.98
N PRO A 32 11.28 1.70 -11.68
CA PRO A 32 11.13 1.38 -13.09
C PRO A 32 9.99 0.39 -13.35
N GLU A 33 9.57 0.27 -14.60
CA GLU A 33 8.58 -0.73 -15.04
C GLU A 33 8.97 -2.15 -14.60
N GLY A 34 8.00 -2.93 -14.12
CA GLY A 34 8.23 -4.29 -13.65
C GLY A 34 8.93 -4.39 -12.28
N ALA A 35 9.31 -3.26 -11.67
CA ALA A 35 9.90 -3.25 -10.34
C ALA A 35 8.95 -3.87 -9.31
N ARG A 36 9.51 -4.71 -8.44
CA ARG A 36 8.77 -5.30 -7.34
C ARG A 36 8.70 -4.32 -6.17
N VAL A 37 7.48 -4.03 -5.73
CA VAL A 37 7.16 -3.06 -4.66
C VAL A 37 6.15 -3.67 -3.69
N THR A 38 6.07 -3.08 -2.50
CA THR A 38 4.97 -3.29 -1.56
C THR A 38 4.23 -1.97 -1.39
N VAL A 39 2.90 -1.99 -1.38
CA VAL A 39 2.04 -0.87 -1.01
C VAL A 39 1.16 -1.30 0.17
N ALA A 40 0.72 -0.36 0.99
CA ALA A 40 -0.20 -0.63 2.07
C ALA A 40 -1.19 0.52 2.22
N GLY A 41 -2.47 0.21 2.40
CA GLY A 41 -3.49 1.24 2.52
C GLY A 41 -4.88 0.71 2.85
N LEU A 42 -5.79 1.65 3.10
CA LEU A 42 -7.21 1.39 3.26
C LEU A 42 -7.83 1.01 1.92
N VAL A 43 -8.75 0.04 1.93
CA VAL A 43 -9.42 -0.35 0.70
C VAL A 43 -10.60 0.59 0.43
N LEU A 44 -10.50 1.35 -0.67
CA LEU A 44 -11.57 2.24 -1.11
C LEU A 44 -12.60 1.53 -1.99
N VAL A 45 -12.11 0.83 -3.02
CA VAL A 45 -12.96 0.27 -4.07
C VAL A 45 -12.49 -1.12 -4.42
N ARG A 46 -13.45 -2.01 -4.70
CA ARG A 46 -13.23 -3.31 -5.33
C ARG A 46 -14.12 -3.41 -6.56
N GLN A 47 -13.52 -3.73 -7.71
CA GLN A 47 -14.25 -3.97 -8.94
C GLN A 47 -13.91 -5.33 -9.49
N ARG A 48 -14.94 -6.07 -9.88
CA ARG A 48 -14.81 -7.37 -10.54
C ARG A 48 -15.67 -7.36 -11.82
N PRO A 49 -15.14 -6.84 -12.93
CA PRO A 49 -15.90 -6.76 -14.17
C PRO A 49 -16.31 -8.17 -14.64
N GLY A 50 -17.57 -8.35 -15.02
CA GLY A 50 -18.10 -9.67 -15.44
C GLY A 50 -17.39 -10.28 -16.65
N THR A 51 -16.76 -9.45 -17.48
CA THR A 51 -16.08 -9.84 -18.72
C THR A 51 -14.57 -10.13 -18.56
N ALA A 52 -13.97 -9.81 -17.41
CA ALA A 52 -12.52 -9.71 -17.28
C ALA A 52 -11.83 -10.97 -16.71
N LYS A 53 -12.24 -12.17 -17.17
CA LYS A 53 -11.61 -13.48 -16.88
C LYS A 53 -11.24 -13.73 -15.39
N GLY A 54 -12.02 -13.18 -14.45
CA GLY A 54 -11.81 -13.37 -13.02
C GLY A 54 -10.76 -12.46 -12.36
N VAL A 55 -10.35 -11.37 -13.01
CA VAL A 55 -9.53 -10.30 -12.40
C VAL A 55 -10.34 -9.50 -11.38
N VAL A 56 -9.67 -9.02 -10.33
CA VAL A 56 -10.22 -8.04 -9.38
C VAL A 56 -9.31 -6.81 -9.37
N PHE A 57 -9.91 -5.63 -9.46
CA PHE A 57 -9.24 -4.36 -9.26
C PHE A 57 -9.52 -3.86 -7.84
N ILE A 58 -8.49 -3.38 -7.15
CA ILE A 58 -8.59 -2.81 -5.81
C ILE A 58 -7.90 -1.44 -5.81
N THR A 59 -8.57 -0.42 -5.29
CA THR A 59 -7.93 0.87 -5.02
C THR A 59 -7.61 0.95 -3.54
N LEU A 60 -6.33 1.16 -3.22
CA LEU A 60 -5.83 1.41 -1.87
C LEU A 60 -5.54 2.89 -1.69
N GLU A 61 -5.81 3.43 -0.50
CA GLU A 61 -5.49 4.80 -0.13
C GLU A 61 -4.56 4.83 1.10
N ASP A 62 -3.57 5.72 1.04
CA ASP A 62 -2.80 6.22 2.18
C ASP A 62 -2.92 7.75 2.19
N GLU A 63 -2.36 8.42 3.19
CA GLU A 63 -2.42 9.89 3.30
C GLU A 63 -1.69 10.63 2.16
N THR A 64 -0.91 9.91 1.34
CA THR A 64 -0.14 10.47 0.23
C THR A 64 -0.81 10.29 -1.13
N GLY A 65 -1.81 9.42 -1.23
CA GLY A 65 -2.58 9.21 -2.45
C GLY A 65 -3.13 7.78 -2.59
N ILE A 66 -3.36 7.36 -3.84
CA ILE A 66 -3.94 6.06 -4.15
C ILE A 66 -2.98 5.13 -4.89
N ALA A 67 -3.12 3.82 -4.64
CA ALA A 67 -2.48 2.75 -5.40
C ALA A 67 -3.55 1.87 -6.05
N ASN A 68 -3.46 1.69 -7.38
CA ASN A 68 -4.33 0.79 -8.12
C ASN A 68 -3.70 -0.60 -8.17
N VAL A 69 -4.41 -1.60 -7.67
CA VAL A 69 -3.94 -2.98 -7.58
C VAL A 69 -4.74 -3.87 -8.54
N VAL A 70 -4.03 -4.67 -9.32
CA VAL A 70 -4.62 -5.71 -10.18
C VAL A 70 -4.36 -7.07 -9.56
N VAL A 71 -5.43 -7.81 -9.28
CA VAL A 71 -5.37 -9.16 -8.70
C VAL A 71 -5.91 -10.16 -9.72
N TRP A 72 -5.00 -10.93 -10.33
CA TRP A 72 -5.37 -11.99 -11.26
C TRP A 72 -6.00 -13.19 -10.55
N ARG A 73 -6.75 -14.00 -11.30
CA ARG A 73 -7.56 -15.12 -10.77
C ARG A 73 -6.78 -16.04 -9.83
N ASN A 74 -5.58 -16.46 -10.21
CA ASN A 74 -4.74 -17.35 -9.40
C ASN A 74 -4.34 -16.72 -8.04
N VAL A 75 -4.03 -15.42 -8.03
CA VAL A 75 -3.69 -14.68 -6.81
C VAL A 75 -4.95 -14.43 -5.98
N TYR A 76 -6.06 -14.09 -6.62
CA TYR A 76 -7.35 -13.94 -5.96
C TYR A 76 -7.79 -15.24 -5.26
N GLU A 77 -7.70 -16.39 -5.93
CA GLU A 77 -8.04 -17.69 -5.36
C GLU A 77 -7.15 -18.01 -4.15
N ARG A 78 -5.84 -17.74 -4.24
CA ARG A 78 -4.89 -17.95 -3.13
C ARG A 78 -5.12 -17.03 -1.93
N PHE A 79 -5.49 -15.77 -2.16
CA PHE A 79 -5.64 -14.75 -1.11
C PHE A 79 -7.09 -14.28 -0.95
N ARG A 80 -8.07 -15.15 -1.25
CA ARG A 80 -9.50 -14.81 -1.37
C ARG A 80 -10.04 -14.07 -0.15
N ARG A 81 -9.71 -14.54 1.06
CA ARG A 81 -10.17 -13.93 2.31
C ARG A 81 -9.72 -12.47 2.43
N ALA A 82 -8.43 -12.20 2.22
CA ALA A 82 -7.88 -10.85 2.28
C ALA A 82 -8.51 -9.96 1.20
N VAL A 83 -8.56 -10.44 -0.04
CA VAL A 83 -9.10 -9.67 -1.18
C VAL A 83 -10.58 -9.32 -0.96
N VAL A 84 -11.40 -10.24 -0.47
CA VAL A 84 -12.84 -10.02 -0.29
C VAL A 84 -13.15 -9.17 0.94
N ALA A 85 -12.50 -9.45 2.08
CA ALA A 85 -12.94 -8.92 3.38
C ALA A 85 -12.02 -7.86 4.01
N GLY A 86 -10.76 -7.74 3.57
CA GLY A 86 -9.79 -6.88 4.23
C GLY A 86 -10.13 -5.38 4.14
N ARG A 87 -10.25 -4.68 5.26
CA ARG A 87 -10.48 -3.23 5.29
C ARG A 87 -9.20 -2.44 5.02
N ALA A 88 -8.05 -3.00 5.41
CA ALA A 88 -6.73 -2.51 5.07
C ALA A 88 -5.88 -3.66 4.52
N LEU A 89 -5.12 -3.40 3.47
CA LEU A 89 -4.31 -4.41 2.79
C LEU A 89 -2.86 -3.98 2.66
N ARG A 90 -1.94 -4.94 2.82
CA ARG A 90 -0.56 -4.84 2.34
C ARG A 90 -0.44 -5.70 1.10
N VAL A 91 -0.05 -5.11 -0.02
CA VAL A 91 0.06 -5.80 -1.31
C VAL A 91 1.49 -5.71 -1.81
N THR A 92 2.10 -6.86 -2.08
CA THR A 92 3.38 -6.95 -2.78
C THR A 92 3.14 -7.41 -4.20
N GLY A 93 3.75 -6.73 -5.15
CA GLY A 93 3.54 -6.99 -6.57
C GLY A 93 4.54 -6.28 -7.46
N ARG A 94 4.28 -6.28 -8.76
CA ARG A 94 5.10 -5.62 -9.78
C ARG A 94 4.39 -4.42 -10.36
N LEU A 95 5.13 -3.33 -10.58
CA LEU A 95 4.60 -2.17 -11.27
C LEU A 95 4.33 -2.47 -12.74
N GLN A 96 3.17 -2.04 -13.21
CA GLN A 96 2.83 -1.97 -14.62
C GLN A 96 2.25 -0.59 -14.97
N ARG A 97 2.76 0.03 -16.03
CA ARG A 97 2.28 1.31 -16.53
C ARG A 97 1.53 1.09 -17.83
N GLN A 98 0.26 1.47 -17.87
CA GLN A 98 -0.56 1.41 -19.07
C GLN A 98 -1.41 2.67 -19.17
N SER A 99 -1.40 3.32 -20.33
CA SER A 99 -2.22 4.50 -20.63
C SER A 99 -2.13 5.61 -19.58
N GLY A 100 -0.92 5.85 -19.05
CA GLY A 100 -0.67 6.87 -18.03
C GLY A 100 -1.06 6.49 -16.59
N VAL A 101 -1.56 5.28 -16.36
CA VAL A 101 -1.94 4.79 -15.03
C VAL A 101 -0.93 3.73 -14.56
N THR A 102 -0.43 3.92 -13.34
CA THR A 102 0.45 2.95 -12.66
C THR A 102 -0.40 1.98 -11.85
N HIS A 103 -0.19 0.69 -12.10
CA HIS A 103 -0.82 -0.43 -11.40
C HIS A 103 0.22 -1.26 -10.66
N VAL A 104 -0.16 -1.81 -9.51
CA VAL A 104 0.56 -2.89 -8.83
C VAL A 104 -0.12 -4.21 -9.18
N VAL A 105 0.50 -5.02 -10.02
CA VAL A 105 0.04 -6.39 -10.28
C VAL A 105 0.45 -7.27 -9.11
N ALA A 106 -0.53 -7.73 -8.34
CA ALA A 106 -0.31 -8.39 -7.07
C ALA A 106 0.33 -9.79 -7.22
N ASP A 107 1.36 -10.06 -6.43
CA ASP A 107 1.92 -11.40 -6.20
C ASP A 107 1.43 -11.97 -4.85
N ARG A 108 1.27 -11.10 -3.84
CA ARG A 108 0.88 -11.43 -2.47
C ARG A 108 -0.03 -10.35 -1.91
N VAL A 109 -1.12 -10.77 -1.28
CA VAL A 109 -2.09 -9.88 -0.61
C VAL A 109 -2.22 -10.31 0.84
N GLU A 110 -2.04 -9.36 1.75
CA GLU A 110 -2.11 -9.58 3.20
C GLU A 110 -3.17 -8.68 3.81
N ASP A 111 -4.03 -9.26 4.63
CA ASP A 111 -5.00 -8.52 5.42
C ASP A 111 -4.31 -7.94 6.66
N ILE A 112 -4.25 -6.60 6.71
CA ILE A 112 -3.68 -5.85 7.83
C ILE A 112 -4.76 -5.07 8.59
N SER A 113 -6.04 -5.47 8.46
CA SER A 113 -7.17 -4.79 9.11
C SER A 113 -7.08 -4.78 10.63
N TRP A 114 -6.32 -5.69 11.24
CA TRP A 114 -6.04 -5.70 12.67
C TRP A 114 -5.35 -4.41 13.15
N MET A 115 -4.62 -3.72 12.27
CA MET A 115 -4.00 -2.42 12.59
C MET A 115 -5.06 -1.33 12.81
N LEU A 116 -6.23 -1.45 12.20
CA LEU A 116 -7.33 -0.52 12.42
C LEU A 116 -7.98 -0.73 13.79
N ASP A 117 -7.98 -1.96 14.27
CA ASP A 117 -8.58 -2.29 15.58
C ASP A 117 -7.76 -1.66 16.73
N SER A 118 -6.44 -1.47 16.55
CA SER A 118 -5.62 -0.70 17.50
C SER A 118 -5.91 0.80 17.52
N LEU A 119 -6.44 1.38 16.43
CA LEU A 119 -6.80 2.80 16.38
C LEU A 119 -8.16 3.08 17.06
N ALA A 120 -9.02 2.06 17.13
CA ALA A 120 -10.33 2.16 17.78
C ALA A 120 -10.26 2.10 19.32
N GLN A 121 -9.11 1.73 19.88
CA GLN A 121 -8.91 1.79 21.32
C GLN A 121 -8.71 3.25 21.73
N PRO A 122 -9.48 3.78 22.70
CA PRO A 122 -9.19 5.10 23.24
C PRO A 122 -7.74 5.11 23.72
N PRO A 123 -6.99 6.22 23.53
CA PRO A 123 -5.65 6.33 24.07
C PRO A 123 -5.73 5.93 25.54
N ALA A 124 -4.86 5.03 25.99
CA ALA A 124 -4.78 4.64 27.39
C ALA A 124 -4.78 5.95 28.17
N ARG A 125 -5.85 6.20 28.95
CA ARG A 125 -5.97 7.42 29.74
C ARG A 125 -4.71 7.44 30.58
N GLY A 126 -3.79 8.35 30.28
CA GLY A 126 -2.63 8.57 31.11
C GLY A 126 -3.17 8.85 32.50
N ASP A 127 -2.79 8.00 33.45
CA ASP A 127 -3.10 8.21 34.84
C ASP A 127 -2.71 9.65 35.18
N GLY A 128 -3.72 10.47 35.47
CA GLY A 128 -3.52 11.79 36.02
C GLY A 128 -2.81 11.62 37.35
N GLN A 129 -1.50 11.80 37.33
CA GLN A 129 -0.66 11.85 38.51
C GLN A 129 -0.52 13.32 38.91
N GLY A 130 -1.03 13.63 40.10
CA GLY A 130 -0.63 14.78 40.93
C GLY A 130 -1.46 16.03 40.77
#